data_AF-A0A9D5L3G3-F1
#
_entry.id   AF-A0A9D5L3G3-F1
#
_cell.length_a   1.000
_cell.length_b   1.000
_cell.length_c   1.000
_cell.angle_alpha   90.00
_cell.angle_beta   90.00
_cell.angle_gamma   90.00
#
_symmetry.space_group_name_H-M   'P 1'
#
loop_
_entity.id
_entity.type
_entity.pdbx_description
1 polymer ?
#
loop_
_entity_poly.entity_id
_entity_poly.type
_entity_poly.pdbx_seq_one_letter_code
_entity_poly.pdbx_strand_id
1 'polypeptide(L)'
;MMIRLTRQEMLVEWKRRKGLMPVSTSTMQVARRGSDTVDEMLLGEIDDWYARALLTAPVELLPVRDVAGEVEVTDLGDGSVEVELPGFCVKPVTVRMSGWRAPARIVEEADGALARLQTSRYVSGKTYSPVAVKRGRRLTLYSRPDNGRLIELRCVAPPADGSYELDRSLLPDFYNL
;
A
#
# COMPACT_ATOMS: atom_id res chain seq x y z
N MET A 1 17.53 -2.68 -1.45
CA MET A 1 17.34 -3.60 -2.59
C MET A 1 15.96 -4.24 -2.47
N MET A 2 15.08 -4.04 -3.45
CA MET A 2 13.79 -4.73 -3.51
C MET A 2 13.97 -6.22 -3.71
N ILE A 3 13.23 -7.01 -2.92
CA ILE A 3 13.19 -8.46 -2.97
C ILE A 3 11.75 -8.93 -3.05
N ARG A 4 11.55 -10.10 -3.65
CA ARG A 4 10.27 -10.82 -3.65
C ARG A 4 10.50 -12.21 -3.09
N LEU A 5 9.72 -12.58 -2.08
CA LEU A 5 9.81 -13.87 -1.39
C LEU A 5 8.46 -14.55 -1.46
N THR A 6 8.46 -15.81 -1.86
CA THR A 6 7.29 -16.68 -1.70
C THR A 6 6.97 -16.87 -0.22
N ARG A 7 5.77 -17.39 0.08
CA ARG A 7 5.35 -17.67 1.45
C ARG A 7 6.31 -18.58 2.21
N GLN A 8 6.85 -19.59 1.52
CA GLN A 8 7.81 -20.54 2.10
C GLN A 8 9.20 -19.90 2.30
N GLU A 9 9.69 -19.12 1.33
CA GLU A 9 10.99 -18.44 1.46
C GLU A 9 10.98 -17.42 2.59
N MET A 10 9.88 -16.67 2.73
CA MET A 10 9.71 -15.71 3.81
C MET A 10 9.69 -16.41 5.19
N LEU A 11 8.99 -17.54 5.30
CA LEU A 11 9.00 -18.34 6.53
C LEU A 11 10.41 -18.84 6.89
N VAL A 12 11.18 -19.31 5.89
CA VAL A 12 12.57 -19.75 6.11
C VAL A 12 13.45 -18.58 6.56
N GLU A 13 13.32 -17.42 5.92
CA GLU A 13 14.08 -16.22 6.30
C GLU A 13 13.69 -15.73 7.70
N TRP A 14 12.39 -15.79 8.05
CA TRP A 14 11.90 -15.44 9.38
C TRP A 14 12.45 -16.36 10.47
N LYS A 15 12.39 -17.68 10.24
CA LYS A 15 12.98 -18.68 11.15
C LYS A 15 14.48 -18.48 11.31
N ARG A 16 15.20 -18.20 10.22
CA ARG A 16 16.64 -17.90 10.24
C ARG A 16 16.94 -16.70 11.14
N ARG A 17 16.19 -15.62 10.99
CA ARG A 17 16.36 -14.40 11.79
C ARG A 17 15.99 -14.59 13.25
N LYS A 18 15.03 -15.46 13.56
CA LYS A 18 14.68 -15.82 14.94
C LYS A 18 15.58 -16.88 15.57
N GLY A 19 16.56 -17.43 14.83
CA GLY A 19 17.38 -18.53 15.31
C GLY A 19 16.63 -19.86 15.46
N LEU A 20 15.49 -20.02 14.78
CA LEU A 20 14.63 -21.22 14.79
C LEU A 20 15.03 -22.24 13.71
N MET A 21 16.20 -22.06 13.08
CA MET A 21 16.72 -23.04 12.14
C MET A 21 17.19 -24.27 12.91
N PRO A 22 16.92 -25.49 12.43
CA PRO A 22 17.37 -26.70 13.10
C PRO A 22 18.90 -26.71 13.26
N VAL A 23 19.36 -26.70 14.50
CA VAL A 23 20.77 -26.95 14.84
C VAL A 23 20.90 -28.47 14.91
N SER A 24 21.64 -29.05 13.97
CA SER A 24 21.63 -30.48 13.63
C SER A 24 21.82 -31.47 14.82
N THR A 25 21.25 -32.68 14.65
CA THR A 25 21.51 -34.01 15.28
C THR A 25 20.90 -34.45 16.63
N SER A 26 20.03 -33.69 17.29
CA SER A 26 19.32 -34.23 18.47
C SER A 26 17.95 -34.80 18.09
N THR A 27 17.78 -36.11 18.25
CA THR A 27 16.58 -36.92 17.91
C THR A 27 15.32 -36.58 18.73
N MET A 28 15.37 -35.56 19.59
CA MET A 28 14.27 -35.24 20.48
C MET A 28 13.24 -34.37 19.76
N GLN A 29 12.29 -35.04 19.11
CA GLN A 29 11.13 -34.41 18.51
C GLN A 29 10.04 -34.26 19.58
N VAL A 30 9.81 -33.03 20.03
CA VAL A 30 8.64 -32.71 20.86
C VAL A 30 7.46 -32.48 19.93
N ALA A 31 6.63 -33.51 19.73
CA ALA A 31 5.39 -33.37 18.97
C ALA A 31 4.33 -32.68 19.85
N ARG A 32 3.94 -31.47 19.46
CA ARG A 32 2.82 -30.75 20.09
C ARG A 32 1.49 -31.38 19.61
N ARG A 33 0.59 -31.72 20.53
CA ARG A 33 -0.82 -31.99 20.22
C ARG A 33 -1.59 -30.67 20.22
N GLY A 34 -1.60 -30.00 19.07
CA GLY A 34 -2.46 -28.86 18.74
C GLY A 34 -2.82 -28.95 17.27
N SER A 35 -3.89 -28.26 16.83
CA SER A 35 -4.26 -28.21 15.42
C SER A 35 -3.26 -27.42 14.59
N ASP A 36 -2.67 -26.38 15.18
CA ASP A 36 -1.85 -25.42 14.47
C ASP A 36 -0.37 -25.71 14.68
N THR A 37 0.36 -25.82 13.58
CA THR A 37 1.81 -26.01 13.55
C THR A 37 2.53 -24.70 13.90
N VAL A 38 3.77 -24.80 14.40
CA VAL A 38 4.64 -23.63 14.66
C VAL A 38 4.79 -22.77 13.39
N ASP A 39 4.80 -23.41 12.23
CA ASP A 39 4.91 -22.77 10.93
C ASP A 39 3.69 -21.91 10.61
N GLU A 40 2.47 -22.41 10.88
CA GLU A 40 1.23 -21.65 10.69
C GLU A 40 1.17 -20.43 11.61
N MET A 41 1.59 -20.58 12.88
CA MET A 41 1.67 -19.46 13.82
C MET A 41 2.65 -18.38 13.34
N LEU A 42 3.84 -18.78 12.88
CA LEU A 42 4.85 -17.85 12.36
C LEU A 42 4.39 -17.16 11.08
N LEU A 43 3.66 -17.87 10.22
CA LEU A 43 3.09 -17.28 9.02
C LEU A 43 2.04 -16.22 9.33
N GLY A 44 1.18 -16.44 10.32
CA GLY A 44 0.27 -15.39 10.80
C GLY A 44 1.02 -14.17 11.32
N GLU A 45 2.11 -14.38 12.07
CA GLU A 45 2.98 -13.28 12.54
C GLU A 45 3.60 -12.50 11.37
N ILE A 46 4.07 -13.20 10.34
CA ILE A 46 4.63 -12.60 9.11
C ILE A 46 3.56 -11.79 8.38
N ASP A 47 2.37 -12.34 8.22
CA ASP A 47 1.25 -11.70 7.53
C ASP A 47 0.85 -10.38 8.24
N ASP A 48 0.75 -10.42 9.58
CA ASP A 48 0.47 -9.24 10.40
C ASP A 48 1.59 -8.19 10.32
N TRP A 49 2.84 -8.64 10.36
CA TRP A 49 3.99 -7.74 10.20
C TRP A 49 4.01 -7.07 8.83
N TYR A 50 3.77 -7.84 7.76
CA TYR A 50 3.82 -7.32 6.40
C TYR A 50 2.67 -6.35 6.14
N ALA A 51 1.45 -6.67 6.60
CA ALA A 51 0.31 -5.77 6.52
C ALA A 51 0.59 -4.42 7.22
N ARG A 52 1.21 -4.46 8.41
CA ARG A 52 1.65 -3.23 9.10
C ARG A 52 2.73 -2.49 8.32
N ALA A 53 3.71 -3.19 7.76
CA ALA A 53 4.78 -2.57 6.98
C ALA A 53 4.24 -1.83 5.75
N LEU A 54 3.31 -2.42 5.00
CA LEU A 54 2.67 -1.78 3.84
C LEU A 54 1.95 -0.46 4.21
N LEU A 55 1.40 -0.38 5.43
CA LEU A 55 0.74 0.82 5.92
C LEU A 55 1.74 1.89 6.35
N THR A 56 2.75 1.53 7.14
CA THR A 56 3.56 2.50 7.90
C THR A 56 4.94 2.80 7.31
N ALA A 57 5.52 1.89 6.53
CA ALA A 57 6.87 2.08 6.00
C ALA A 57 6.94 3.20 4.94
N PRO A 58 8.12 3.82 4.77
CA PRO A 58 8.41 4.70 3.65
C PRO A 58 8.09 4.05 2.31
N VAL A 59 7.50 4.80 1.41
CA VAL A 59 6.95 4.28 0.15
C VAL A 59 8.03 3.73 -0.78
N GLU A 60 9.26 4.24 -0.66
CA GLU A 60 10.43 3.81 -1.43
C GLU A 60 10.86 2.36 -1.11
N LEU A 61 10.39 1.83 0.02
CA LEU A 61 10.70 0.48 0.49
C LEU A 61 9.58 -0.52 0.18
N LEU A 62 8.51 -0.07 -0.48
CA LEU A 62 7.26 -0.80 -0.64
C LEU A 62 6.95 -1.11 -2.11
N PRO A 63 6.14 -2.16 -2.38
CA PRO A 63 5.71 -2.49 -3.73
C PRO A 63 4.69 -1.44 -4.20
N VAL A 64 5.10 -0.61 -5.14
CA VAL A 64 4.25 0.44 -5.73
C VAL A 64 3.97 0.11 -7.18
N ARG A 65 2.69 0.03 -7.54
CA ARG A 65 2.25 -0.20 -8.94
C ARG A 65 1.29 0.88 -9.39
N ASP A 66 1.30 1.17 -10.68
CA ASP A 66 0.30 2.03 -11.32
C ASP A 66 -0.95 1.21 -11.65
N VAL A 67 -2.10 1.71 -11.24
CA VAL A 67 -3.42 1.10 -11.41
C VAL A 67 -4.42 2.02 -12.11
N ALA A 68 -3.95 3.09 -12.76
CA ALA A 68 -4.83 4.00 -13.50
C ALA A 68 -5.70 3.29 -14.54
N GLY A 69 -5.19 2.22 -15.17
CA GLY A 69 -5.91 1.43 -16.17
C GLY A 69 -6.88 0.39 -15.59
N GLU A 70 -6.88 0.18 -14.26
CA GLU A 70 -7.72 -0.81 -13.58
C GLU A 70 -8.92 -0.18 -12.87
N VAL A 71 -9.07 1.15 -12.93
CA VAL A 71 -10.10 1.90 -12.20
C VAL A 71 -11.00 2.67 -13.13
N GLU A 72 -12.25 2.83 -12.70
CA GLU A 72 -13.21 3.70 -13.37
C GLU A 72 -13.20 5.09 -12.75
N VAL A 73 -13.45 6.10 -13.58
CA VAL A 73 -13.52 7.51 -13.17
C VAL A 73 -14.96 7.98 -13.33
N THR A 74 -15.58 8.38 -12.24
CA THR A 74 -16.94 8.90 -12.21
C THR A 74 -16.91 10.43 -12.20
N ASP A 75 -17.64 11.06 -13.13
CA ASP A 75 -17.82 12.52 -13.13
C ASP A 75 -18.87 12.93 -12.09
N LEU A 76 -18.53 13.91 -11.24
CA LEU A 76 -19.44 14.43 -10.22
C LEU A 76 -20.26 15.65 -10.69
N GLY A 77 -19.98 16.18 -11.88
CA GLY A 77 -20.74 17.27 -12.51
C GLY A 77 -20.40 18.68 -12.00
N ASP A 78 -19.51 18.80 -11.02
CA ASP A 78 -19.05 20.08 -10.43
C ASP A 78 -17.60 20.44 -10.85
N GLY A 79 -17.05 19.71 -11.82
CA GLY A 79 -15.65 19.82 -12.25
C GLY A 79 -14.68 19.00 -11.39
N SER A 80 -15.18 18.17 -10.48
CA SER A 80 -14.42 17.11 -9.83
C SER A 80 -14.78 15.72 -10.38
N VAL A 81 -13.89 14.77 -10.16
CA VAL A 81 -14.13 13.36 -10.47
C VAL A 81 -13.84 12.50 -9.26
N GLU A 82 -14.46 11.33 -9.20
CA GLU A 82 -14.23 10.33 -8.18
C GLU A 82 -13.64 9.06 -8.80
N VAL A 83 -12.70 8.46 -8.07
CA VAL A 83 -12.13 7.15 -8.38
C VAL A 83 -12.31 6.26 -7.16
N GLU A 84 -12.82 5.04 -7.37
CA GLU A 84 -12.80 4.02 -6.33
C GLU A 84 -11.45 3.30 -6.34
N LEU A 85 -10.72 3.38 -5.23
CA LEU A 85 -9.46 2.68 -5.05
C LEU A 85 -9.72 1.18 -5.01
N PRO A 86 -8.97 0.33 -5.73
CA PRO A 86 -9.17 -1.12 -5.72
C PRO A 86 -9.03 -1.77 -4.34
N GLY A 87 -9.55 -2.99 -4.18
CA GLY A 87 -9.50 -3.77 -2.91
C GLY A 87 -8.09 -3.93 -2.34
N PHE A 88 -7.12 -4.17 -3.22
CA PHE A 88 -5.72 -4.39 -2.88
C PHE A 88 -4.93 -3.10 -2.62
N CYS A 89 -5.51 -1.92 -2.88
CA CYS A 89 -4.82 -0.65 -2.69
C CYS A 89 -4.73 -0.33 -1.20
N VAL A 90 -3.53 -0.46 -0.63
CA VAL A 90 -3.27 -0.18 0.79
C VAL A 90 -3.24 1.33 1.05
N LYS A 91 -2.44 2.06 0.27
CA LYS A 91 -2.40 3.53 0.31
C LYS A 91 -2.09 4.11 -1.07
N PRO A 92 -2.81 5.16 -1.52
CA PRO A 92 -2.48 5.87 -2.74
C PRO A 92 -1.19 6.68 -2.53
N VAL A 93 -0.34 6.72 -3.55
CA VAL A 93 0.99 7.35 -3.51
C VAL A 93 1.02 8.57 -4.40
N THR A 94 0.56 8.41 -5.64
CA THR A 94 0.54 9.47 -6.65
C THR A 94 -0.75 9.35 -7.44
N VAL A 95 -1.34 10.49 -7.79
CA VAL A 95 -2.46 10.53 -8.73
C VAL A 95 -2.31 11.72 -9.67
N ARG A 96 -2.57 11.50 -10.96
CA ARG A 96 -2.44 12.55 -11.97
C ARG A 96 -3.48 12.40 -13.07
N MET A 97 -4.07 13.52 -13.46
CA MET A 97 -4.93 13.64 -14.64
C MET A 97 -4.18 14.30 -15.80
N SER A 98 -4.56 13.96 -17.03
CA SER A 98 -4.10 14.65 -18.23
C SER A 98 -4.48 16.13 -18.16
N GLY A 99 -3.52 17.02 -18.42
CA GLY A 99 -3.71 18.47 -18.34
C GLY A 99 -3.31 19.09 -16.99
N TRP A 100 -3.07 18.28 -15.95
CA TRP A 100 -2.39 18.76 -14.75
C TRP A 100 -0.88 18.91 -15.00
N ARG A 101 -0.29 19.96 -14.43
CA ARG A 101 1.14 20.26 -14.53
C ARG A 101 1.98 19.60 -13.44
N ALA A 102 1.33 19.09 -12.40
CA ALA A 102 1.95 18.35 -11.31
C ALA A 102 1.01 17.22 -10.86
N PRO A 103 1.53 16.16 -10.22
CA PRO A 103 0.68 15.21 -9.49
C PRO A 103 -0.13 15.91 -8.41
N ALA A 104 -1.30 15.38 -8.08
CA ALA A 104 -2.09 15.96 -7.00
C ALA A 104 -1.46 15.71 -5.65
N ARG A 105 -1.60 16.70 -4.77
CA ARG A 105 -1.42 16.49 -3.34
C ARG A 105 -2.58 15.65 -2.82
N ILE A 106 -2.27 14.44 -2.36
CA ILE A 106 -3.24 13.56 -1.71
C ILE A 106 -3.43 14.01 -0.26
N VAL A 107 -4.69 14.20 0.13
CA VAL A 107 -5.11 14.58 1.47
C VAL A 107 -5.88 13.41 2.06
N GLU A 108 -5.31 12.80 3.10
CA GLU A 108 -5.91 11.67 3.82
C GLU A 108 -7.01 12.13 4.80
N GLU A 109 -6.88 13.34 5.36
CA GLU A 109 -7.86 13.92 6.29
C GLU A 109 -8.99 14.61 5.52
N ALA A 110 -10.07 13.87 5.25
CA ALA A 110 -11.21 14.35 4.47
C ALA A 110 -11.89 15.62 5.02
N ASP A 111 -11.83 15.82 6.33
CA ASP A 111 -12.45 16.95 7.02
C ASP A 111 -11.45 18.06 7.36
N GLY A 112 -10.17 17.89 7.01
CA GLY A 112 -9.12 18.86 7.29
C GLY A 112 -9.31 20.17 6.53
N ALA A 113 -8.61 21.23 6.97
CA ALA A 113 -8.75 22.56 6.37
C ALA A 113 -8.51 22.55 4.85
N LEU A 114 -7.49 21.83 4.39
CA LEU A 114 -7.17 21.74 2.96
C LEU A 114 -8.26 21.02 2.15
N ALA A 115 -8.87 19.98 2.70
CA ALA A 115 -9.97 19.27 2.06
C ALA A 115 -11.22 20.16 1.97
N ARG A 116 -11.53 20.94 3.01
CA ARG A 116 -12.63 21.90 3.01
C ARG A 116 -12.45 23.01 1.97
N LEU A 117 -11.22 23.47 1.73
CA LEU A 117 -10.95 24.46 0.67
C LEU A 117 -11.34 23.94 -0.72
N GLN A 118 -11.37 22.62 -0.93
CA GLN A 118 -11.69 22.05 -2.23
C GLN A 118 -13.17 22.19 -2.62
N THR A 119 -14.07 22.47 -1.67
CA THR A 119 -15.50 22.70 -1.95
C THR A 119 -15.77 24.05 -2.61
N SER A 120 -14.82 24.99 -2.53
CA SER A 120 -14.96 26.32 -3.13
C SER A 120 -14.19 26.41 -4.44
N ARG A 121 -14.89 26.81 -5.51
CA ARG A 121 -14.30 26.97 -6.84
C ARG A 121 -13.14 27.98 -6.91
N TYR A 122 -13.08 28.91 -5.95
CA TYR A 122 -12.12 30.02 -5.93
C TYR A 122 -10.78 29.65 -5.27
N VAL A 123 -10.80 28.69 -4.35
CA VAL A 123 -9.62 28.29 -3.55
C VAL A 123 -9.24 26.82 -3.72
N SER A 124 -10.04 26.05 -4.47
CA SER A 124 -9.70 24.67 -4.79
C SER A 124 -8.43 24.58 -5.63
N GLY A 125 -7.65 23.53 -5.38
CA GLY A 125 -6.44 23.22 -6.13
C GLY A 125 -6.76 23.08 -7.61
N LYS A 126 -6.01 23.79 -8.45
CA LYS A 126 -6.18 23.81 -9.91
C LYS A 126 -5.09 22.97 -10.59
N THR A 127 -5.04 23.01 -11.91
CA THR A 127 -4.10 22.23 -12.73
C THR A 127 -2.62 22.39 -12.38
N TYR A 128 -2.20 23.51 -11.78
CA TYR A 128 -0.82 23.76 -11.35
C TYR A 128 -0.50 23.21 -9.95
N SER A 129 -1.50 23.06 -9.09
CA SER A 129 -1.38 22.52 -7.74
C SER A 129 -2.63 21.72 -7.42
N PRO A 130 -2.83 20.58 -8.11
CA PRO A 130 -4.05 19.80 -7.96
C PRO A 130 -4.11 19.13 -6.59
N VAL A 131 -5.33 18.87 -6.13
CA VAL A 131 -5.59 18.26 -4.84
C VAL A 131 -6.52 17.07 -5.03
N ALA A 132 -6.18 15.97 -4.37
CA ALA A 132 -6.99 14.77 -4.29
C ALA A 132 -7.35 14.55 -2.81
N VAL A 133 -8.63 14.35 -2.51
CA VAL A 133 -9.10 14.09 -1.14
C VAL A 133 -9.57 12.64 -1.05
N LYS A 134 -8.97 11.89 -0.15
CA LYS A 134 -9.34 10.51 0.11
C LYS A 134 -10.47 10.45 1.15
N ARG A 135 -11.51 9.66 0.87
CA ARG A 135 -12.67 9.41 1.74
C ARG A 135 -12.91 7.91 1.79
N GLY A 136 -12.32 7.24 2.77
CA GLY A 136 -12.31 5.77 2.82
C GLY A 136 -11.63 5.18 1.58
N ARG A 137 -12.40 4.47 0.74
CA ARG A 137 -11.94 3.87 -0.52
C ARG A 137 -12.14 4.77 -1.74
N ARG A 138 -12.73 5.95 -1.59
CA ARG A 138 -12.95 6.90 -2.68
C ARG A 138 -11.87 7.96 -2.68
N LEU A 139 -11.40 8.33 -3.86
CA LEU A 139 -10.45 9.41 -4.07
C LEU A 139 -11.11 10.45 -4.98
N THR A 140 -11.46 11.61 -4.41
CA THR A 140 -12.04 12.72 -5.16
C THR A 140 -10.93 13.62 -5.69
N LEU A 141 -10.84 13.78 -7.00
CA LEU A 141 -9.87 14.60 -7.71
C LEU A 141 -10.52 15.93 -8.10
N TYR A 142 -9.99 17.03 -7.58
CA TYR A 142 -10.54 18.35 -7.83
C TYR A 142 -9.91 18.99 -9.07
N SER A 143 -10.71 19.80 -9.77
CA SER A 143 -10.31 20.54 -10.96
C SER A 143 -9.87 19.64 -12.12
N ARG A 144 -10.82 18.82 -12.57
CA ARG A 144 -10.72 18.08 -13.83
C ARG A 144 -10.51 19.07 -15.00
N PRO A 145 -9.42 18.95 -15.78
CA PRO A 145 -9.26 19.70 -17.02
C PRO A 145 -10.30 19.25 -18.06
N ASP A 146 -10.60 20.09 -19.06
CA ASP A 146 -11.50 19.70 -20.15
C ASP A 146 -11.01 18.41 -20.83
N ASN A 147 -11.89 17.41 -20.92
CA ASN A 147 -11.56 16.05 -21.40
C ASN A 147 -10.43 15.35 -20.64
N GLY A 148 -10.13 15.80 -19.41
CA GLY A 148 -9.13 15.22 -18.53
C GLY A 148 -9.43 13.75 -18.23
N ARG A 149 -8.42 12.90 -18.40
CA ARG A 149 -8.44 11.46 -18.08
C ARG A 149 -7.44 11.18 -16.96
N LEU A 150 -7.70 10.17 -16.16
CA LEU A 150 -6.71 9.65 -15.23
C LEU A 150 -5.56 9.03 -16.03
N ILE A 151 -4.33 9.48 -15.78
CA ILE A 151 -3.12 8.99 -16.49
C ILE A 151 -2.11 8.32 -15.57
N GLU A 152 -2.28 8.46 -14.27
CA GLU A 152 -1.42 7.85 -13.26
C GLU A 152 -2.22 7.72 -11.97
N LEU A 153 -2.21 6.53 -11.39
CA LEU A 153 -2.71 6.26 -10.04
C LEU A 153 -1.82 5.19 -9.45
N ARG A 154 -0.78 5.62 -8.75
CA ARG A 154 0.15 4.71 -8.09
C ARG A 154 -0.31 4.46 -6.68
N CYS A 155 -0.29 3.20 -6.27
CA CYS A 155 -0.58 2.81 -4.89
C CYS A 155 0.38 1.74 -4.39
N VAL A 156 0.53 1.68 -3.07
CA VAL A 156 1.12 0.52 -2.42
C VAL A 156 0.12 -0.63 -2.54
N ALA A 157 0.56 -1.73 -3.17
CA ALA A 157 -0.27 -2.89 -3.41
C ALA A 157 0.57 -4.17 -3.22
N PRO A 158 0.14 -5.11 -2.36
CA PRO A 158 0.81 -6.38 -2.25
C PRO A 158 0.67 -7.19 -3.55
N PRO A 159 1.63 -8.09 -3.84
CA PRO A 159 1.50 -9.05 -4.93
C PRO A 159 0.23 -9.90 -4.82
N ALA A 160 -0.46 -10.12 -5.94
CA ALA A 160 -1.72 -10.87 -5.98
C ALA A 160 -1.58 -12.38 -5.71
N ASP A 161 -0.37 -12.92 -5.82
CA ASP A 161 -0.04 -14.33 -5.58
C ASP A 161 0.23 -14.65 -4.09
N GLY A 162 0.08 -13.66 -3.20
CA GLY A 162 0.35 -13.83 -1.77
C GLY A 162 1.85 -13.89 -1.43
N SER A 163 2.72 -13.52 -2.36
CA SER A 163 4.14 -13.31 -2.07
C SER A 163 4.38 -11.97 -1.36
N TYR A 164 5.55 -11.86 -0.73
CA TYR A 164 5.99 -10.65 -0.03
C TYR A 164 6.99 -9.91 -0.90
N GLU A 165 6.69 -8.66 -1.25
CA GLU A 165 7.58 -7.79 -2.01
C GLU A 165 7.88 -6.55 -1.17
N LEU A 166 9.17 -6.30 -0.91
CA LEU A 166 9.62 -5.21 -0.04
C LEU A 166 11.12 -4.96 -0.23
N ASP A 167 11.61 -3.81 0.24
CA ASP A 167 13.04 -3.60 0.37
C ASP A 167 13.61 -4.45 1.50
N ARG A 168 14.70 -5.16 1.24
CA ARG A 168 15.36 -6.06 2.22
C ARG A 168 15.63 -5.41 3.58
N SER A 169 15.83 -4.10 3.63
CA SER A 169 16.04 -3.34 4.87
C SER A 169 14.83 -3.34 5.83
N LEU A 170 13.62 -3.65 5.34
CA LEU A 170 12.44 -3.77 6.18
C LEU A 170 12.41 -5.07 6.98
N LEU A 171 13.13 -6.11 6.56
CA LEU A 171 13.14 -7.38 7.27
C LEU A 171 13.59 -7.18 8.73
N PRO A 172 12.85 -7.73 9.71
CA PRO A 172 13.14 -7.49 11.11
C PRO A 172 14.49 -8.08 11.52
N ASP A 173 15.18 -7.38 12.40
CA ASP A 173 16.31 -7.91 13.18
C ASP A 173 15.83 -8.24 14.59
N PHE A 174 15.70 -9.53 14.88
CA PHE A 174 15.24 -10.01 16.19
C PHE A 174 16.33 -10.03 17.27
N TYR A 175 17.58 -9.69 16.92
CA TYR A 175 18.73 -9.74 17.82
C TYR A 175 19.02 -8.42 18.55
N ASN A 176 18.21 -7.38 18.35
CA ASN A 176 18.36 -6.05 18.98
C ASN A 176 17.17 -5.67 19.89
N LEU A 177 16.56 -6.65 20.55
CA LEU A 177 15.53 -6.43 21.59
C LEU A 177 16.12 -6.60 22.99
#